data_AF-A0A5E3ZYP3-F1
#
_entry.id   AF-A0A5E3ZYP3-F1
#
_cell.length_a   1.000
_cell.length_b   1.000
_cell.length_c   1.000
_cell.angle_alpha   90.00
_cell.angle_beta   90.00
_cell.angle_gamma   90.00
#
_symmetry.space_group_name_H-M   'P 1'
#
loop_
_entity.id
_entity.type
_entity.pdbx_description
1 polymer ?
#
loop_
_entity_poly.entity_id
_entity_poly.type
_entity_poly.pdbx_seq_one_letter_code
_entity_poly.pdbx_strand_id
1 'polypeptide(L)'
;MRHIPVVLDGVIVGACALLAEMLAPGARSWWVAGHCSAEPAHAAALRALELSPLVDLGLRLGEGSGAVCAVPLLRGAIHCMTDMTTFDDVEVSGRLDAQDGIGPRFTTSEV
;
A
#
# COMPACT_ATOMS: atom_id res chain seq x y z
N MET A 1 -2.21 22.39 7.67
CA MET A 1 -1.41 21.27 7.11
C MET A 1 -2.04 20.86 5.77
N ARG A 2 -1.25 20.45 4.78
CA ARG A 2 -1.79 19.95 3.49
C ARG A 2 -1.94 18.43 3.60
N HIS A 3 -3.14 17.91 3.38
CA HIS A 3 -3.48 16.48 3.49
C HIS A 3 -3.13 15.73 2.19
N ILE A 4 -1.85 15.79 1.77
CA ILE A 4 -1.41 15.23 0.49
C ILE A 4 -0.42 14.10 0.79
N PRO A 5 -0.74 12.84 0.43
CA PRO A 5 0.20 11.74 0.59
C PRO A 5 1.40 11.88 -0.35
N VAL A 6 2.54 11.33 0.03
CA VAL A 6 3.80 11.39 -0.73
C VAL A 6 4.24 9.99 -1.13
N VAL A 7 4.64 9.83 -2.39
CA VAL A 7 5.25 8.60 -2.88
C VAL A 7 6.77 8.76 -2.83
N LEU A 8 7.45 7.90 -2.06
CA LEU A 8 8.91 7.93 -1.92
C LEU A 8 9.59 7.24 -3.11
N ASP A 9 10.71 7.80 -3.56
CA ASP A 9 11.51 7.31 -4.68
C ASP A 9 12.68 6.43 -4.21
N GLY A 10 13.94 6.79 -4.48
CA GLY A 10 15.13 6.00 -4.13
C GLY A 10 15.84 6.47 -2.85
N VAL A 11 17.13 6.10 -2.72
CA VAL A 11 17.95 6.29 -1.50
C VAL A 11 17.93 7.72 -0.96
N ILE A 12 18.13 8.72 -1.83
CA ILE A 12 18.22 10.13 -1.39
C ILE A 12 16.89 10.55 -0.74
N VAL A 13 15.76 10.19 -1.35
CA VAL A 13 14.44 10.47 -0.79
C VAL A 13 14.21 9.67 0.49
N GLY A 14 14.65 8.41 0.56
CA GLY A 14 14.60 7.60 1.78
C GLY A 14 15.40 8.21 2.95
N ALA A 15 16.57 8.79 2.68
CA ALA A 15 17.36 9.49 3.69
C ALA A 15 16.65 10.76 4.19
N CYS A 16 16.05 11.54 3.28
CA CYS A 16 15.23 12.69 3.64
C CYS A 16 13.99 12.28 4.46
N ALA A 17 13.36 11.16 4.13
CA ALA A 17 12.21 10.62 4.87
C ALA A 17 12.59 10.21 6.29
N LEU A 18 13.75 9.57 6.49
CA LEU A 18 14.27 9.29 7.85
C LEU A 18 14.48 10.56 8.66
N LEU A 19 15.12 11.58 8.07
CA LEU A 19 15.30 12.87 8.74
C LEU A 19 13.96 13.53 9.06
N ALA A 20 13.00 13.49 8.14
CA ALA A 20 11.67 14.04 8.35
C ALA A 20 10.91 13.33 9.49
N GLU A 21 11.00 12.00 9.58
CA GLU A 21 10.40 11.23 10.68
C GLU A 21 11.05 11.56 12.03
N MET A 22 12.36 11.80 12.06
CA MET A 22 13.05 12.26 13.27
C MET A 22 12.62 13.66 13.72
N LEU A 23 12.41 14.57 12.77
CA LEU A 23 11.98 15.94 13.05
C LEU A 23 10.49 16.04 13.40
N ALA A 24 9.67 15.16 12.81
CA ALA A 24 8.23 15.11 13.00
C ALA A 24 7.77 13.65 13.10
N PRO A 25 7.84 13.04 14.30
CA PRO A 25 7.41 11.66 14.50
C PRO A 25 5.97 11.43 14.05
N GLY A 26 5.75 10.34 13.29
CA GLY A 26 4.48 10.02 12.65
C GLY A 26 4.34 10.54 11.22
N ALA A 27 5.29 11.32 10.69
CA ALA A 27 5.25 11.78 9.30
C ALA A 27 5.17 10.62 8.29
N ARG A 28 5.75 9.47 8.62
CA ARG A 28 5.68 8.24 7.83
C ARG A 28 4.27 7.76 7.49
N SER A 29 3.26 8.12 8.29
CA SER A 29 1.85 7.76 8.00
C SER A 29 1.31 8.43 6.72
N TRP A 30 2.01 9.44 6.21
CA TRP A 30 1.66 10.16 4.98
C TRP A 30 2.39 9.63 3.75
N TRP A 31 3.26 8.64 3.91
CA TRP A 31 4.14 8.18 2.85
C TRP A 31 3.78 6.77 2.40
N VAL A 32 3.97 6.53 1.11
CA VAL A 32 4.02 5.20 0.55
C VAL A 32 5.36 5.03 -0.16
N ALA A 33 6.01 3.89 0.00
CA ALA A 33 7.24 3.61 -0.73
C ALA A 33 6.88 3.21 -2.17
N GLY A 34 7.28 4.02 -3.15
CA GLY A 34 7.02 3.72 -4.55
C GLY A 34 7.76 2.45 -4.98
N HIS A 35 9.06 2.41 -4.75
CA HIS A 35 9.87 1.23 -5.05
C HIS A 35 10.96 0.97 -4.02
N CYS A 36 11.65 -0.17 -4.13
CA CYS A 36 12.97 -0.36 -3.53
C CYS A 36 14.06 -0.08 -4.59
N SER A 37 15.06 0.73 -4.23
CA SER A 37 16.22 0.96 -5.11
C SER A 37 17.15 -0.25 -5.02
N ALA A 38 17.86 -0.56 -6.09
CA ALA A 38 18.92 -1.57 -6.07
C ALA A 38 20.11 -1.18 -5.17
N GLU A 39 20.16 0.06 -4.70
CA GLU A 39 21.13 0.52 -3.72
C GLU A 39 20.80 0.00 -2.30
N PRO A 40 21.72 -0.71 -1.62
CA PRO A 40 21.43 -1.38 -0.34
C PRO A 40 20.92 -0.47 0.77
N ALA A 41 21.33 0.80 0.75
CA ALA A 41 20.91 1.80 1.72
C ALA A 41 19.40 2.06 1.68
N HIS A 42 18.75 1.91 0.52
CA HIS A 42 17.32 2.19 0.44
C HIS A 42 16.50 1.15 1.21
N ALA A 43 16.84 -0.14 1.07
CA ALA A 43 16.19 -1.21 1.82
C ALA A 43 16.36 -1.03 3.33
N ALA A 44 17.51 -0.53 3.78
CA ALA A 44 17.72 -0.19 5.19
C ALA A 44 16.82 0.96 5.66
N ALA A 45 16.70 2.03 4.85
CA ALA A 45 15.81 3.14 5.15
C ALA A 45 14.33 2.72 5.23
N LEU A 46 13.87 1.92 4.27
CA LEU A 46 12.49 1.40 4.24
C LEU A 46 12.18 0.54 5.47
N ARG A 47 13.12 -0.32 5.92
CA ARG A 47 12.96 -1.08 7.16
C ARG A 47 12.86 -0.19 8.39
N ALA A 48 13.69 0.85 8.48
CA ALA A 48 13.65 1.78 9.62
C ALA A 48 12.37 2.64 9.65
N LEU A 49 11.78 2.92 8.48
CA LEU A 49 10.49 3.60 8.35
C LEU A 49 9.29 2.65 8.46
N GLU A 50 9.54 1.33 8.47
CA GLU A 50 8.55 0.24 8.39
C GLU A 50 7.61 0.40 7.17
N LEU A 51 8.18 0.80 6.03
CA LEU A 51 7.46 0.96 4.77
C LEU A 51 7.75 -0.21 3.82
N SER A 52 6.68 -0.77 3.24
CA SER A 52 6.79 -1.77 2.18
C SER A 52 6.71 -1.10 0.80
N PRO A 53 7.65 -1.37 -0.12
CA PRO A 53 7.62 -0.80 -1.46
C PRO A 53 6.47 -1.39 -2.28
N LEU A 54 5.84 -0.57 -3.11
CA LEU A 54 4.75 -0.99 -4.00
C LEU A 54 5.26 -1.82 -5.19
N VAL A 55 6.43 -1.48 -5.72
CA VAL A 55 7.06 -2.23 -6.81
C VAL A 55 8.54 -2.50 -6.53
N ASP A 56 9.05 -3.62 -7.05
CA ASP A 56 10.48 -3.92 -7.06
C ASP A 56 10.91 -4.24 -8.49
N LEU A 57 11.63 -3.29 -9.10
CA LEU A 57 12.00 -3.31 -10.51
C LEU A 57 13.52 -3.20 -10.71
N GLY A 58 14.31 -3.26 -9.65
CA GLY A 58 15.77 -3.10 -9.71
C GLY A 58 16.25 -1.73 -10.20
N LEU A 59 15.42 -0.68 -10.06
CA LEU A 59 15.76 0.69 -10.49
C LEU A 59 16.81 1.33 -9.58
N ARG A 60 17.63 2.22 -10.16
CA ARG A 60 18.65 3.03 -9.46
C ARG A 60 18.95 4.37 -10.14
N LEU A 61 18.01 4.87 -10.94
CA LEU A 61 18.16 6.16 -11.63
C LEU A 61 17.90 7.33 -10.66
N GLY A 62 16.90 7.20 -9.79
CA GLY A 62 16.43 8.30 -8.95
C GLY A 62 15.48 9.22 -9.72
N GLU A 63 15.57 10.52 -9.44
CA GLU A 63 14.78 11.59 -10.11
C GLU A 63 13.26 11.45 -9.95
N GLY A 64 12.78 10.63 -9.00
CA GLY A 64 11.36 10.33 -8.85
C GLY A 64 10.86 9.22 -9.77
N SER A 65 11.74 8.59 -10.55
CA SER A 65 11.35 7.58 -11.54
C SER A 65 10.65 6.36 -10.91
N GLY A 66 11.18 5.82 -9.82
CA GLY A 66 10.58 4.69 -9.12
C GLY A 66 9.28 5.08 -8.40
N ALA A 67 9.19 6.30 -7.86
CA ALA A 67 7.94 6.84 -7.33
C ALA A 67 6.84 6.93 -8.40
N VAL A 68 7.17 7.49 -9.58
CA VAL A 68 6.21 7.62 -10.69
C VAL A 68 5.81 6.26 -11.26
N CYS A 69 6.72 5.29 -11.30
CA CYS A 69 6.38 3.91 -11.69
C CYS A 69 5.30 3.25 -10.82
N ALA A 70 5.14 3.67 -9.57
CA ALA A 70 4.11 3.16 -8.67
C ALA A 70 2.73 3.85 -8.83
N VAL A 71 2.67 5.01 -9.52
CA VAL A 71 1.42 5.79 -9.67
C VAL A 71 0.30 5.01 -10.38
N PRO A 72 0.54 4.23 -11.45
CA PRO A 72 -0.52 3.41 -12.05
C PRO A 72 -1.13 2.41 -11.08
N LEU A 73 -0.33 1.81 -10.19
CA LEU A 73 -0.83 0.87 -9.18
C LEU A 73 -1.71 1.57 -8.16
N LEU A 74 -1.30 2.75 -7.68
CA LEU A 74 -2.10 3.59 -6.78
C LEU A 74 -3.43 3.99 -7.42
N ARG A 75 -3.42 4.40 -8.69
CA ARG A 75 -4.64 4.71 -9.44
C ARG A 75 -5.54 3.49 -9.60
N GLY A 76 -4.97 2.33 -9.89
CA GLY A 76 -5.71 1.07 -9.94
C GLY A 76 -6.39 0.74 -8.62
N ALA A 77 -5.68 0.88 -7.49
CA ALA A 77 -6.25 0.67 -6.16
C ALA A 77 -7.42 1.63 -5.87
N ILE A 78 -7.29 2.90 -6.25
CA ILE A 78 -8.39 3.87 -6.13
C ILE A 78 -9.59 3.42 -6.96
N HIS A 79 -9.38 3.01 -8.21
CA HIS A 79 -10.44 2.53 -9.11
C HIS A 79 -11.13 1.28 -8.54
N CYS A 80 -10.37 0.35 -7.97
CA CYS A 80 -10.93 -0.82 -7.28
C CYS A 80 -11.79 -0.43 -6.07
N MET A 81 -11.45 0.65 -5.36
CA MET A 81 -12.23 1.10 -4.20
C MET A 81 -13.46 1.91 -4.58
N THR A 82 -13.42 2.66 -5.69
CA THR A 82 -14.50 3.61 -6.04
C THR A 82 -15.47 3.07 -7.06
N ASP A 83 -15.02 2.21 -7.97
CA ASP A 83 -15.76 1.87 -9.19
C ASP A 83 -16.15 0.40 -9.25
N MET A 84 -15.77 -0.41 -8.25
CA MET A 84 -16.19 -1.81 -8.14
C MET A 84 -17.60 -1.87 -7.54
N THR A 85 -18.54 -2.43 -8.29
CA THR A 85 -19.92 -2.60 -7.83
C THR A 85 -19.98 -3.57 -6.65
N THR A 86 -20.84 -3.30 -5.67
CA THR A 86 -20.97 -4.18 -4.51
C THR A 86 -21.77 -5.45 -4.86
N PHE A 87 -21.69 -6.46 -4.00
CA PHE A 87 -22.48 -7.69 -4.18
C PHE A 87 -24.00 -7.45 -4.06
N ASP A 88 -24.43 -6.37 -3.43
CA ASP A 88 -25.85 -6.02 -3.36
C ASP A 88 -26.34 -5.40 -4.68
N ASP A 89 -25.44 -4.75 -5.41
CA ASP A 89 -25.72 -4.09 -6.70
C ASP A 89 -25.66 -5.04 -7.89
N VAL A 90 -25.13 -6.26 -7.70
CA VAL A 90 -25.03 -7.29 -8.73
C VAL A 90 -25.73 -8.54 -8.21
N GLU A 91 -26.73 -9.07 -8.92
CA GLU A 91 -27.34 -10.37 -8.57
C GLU A 91 -26.32 -11.51 -8.74
N VAL A 92 -25.41 -11.64 -7.78
CA VAL A 92 -24.45 -12.73 -7.72
C VAL A 92 -25.20 -13.96 -7.19
N SER A 93 -25.65 -14.81 -8.10
CA SER A 93 -26.20 -16.13 -7.79
C SER A 93 -25.11 -17.07 -7.26
N GLY A 94 -24.65 -16.81 -6.03
CA GLY A 94 -23.91 -17.78 -5.23
C GLY A 94 -24.90 -18.75 -4.61
N ARG A 95 -25.06 -19.93 -5.23
CA ARG A 95 -25.59 -21.12 -4.53
C ARG A 95 -24.62 -21.44 -3.39
N LEU A 96 -24.81 -20.81 -2.24
CA LEU A 96 -24.34 -21.34 -0.96
C LEU A 96 -25.35 -22.41 -0.55
N ASP A 97 -25.40 -23.51 -1.29
CA ASP A 97 -26.12 -24.66 -0.77
C ASP A 97 -25.36 -25.15 0.43
N ALA A 98 -25.99 -24.96 1.57
CA ALA A 98 -25.77 -25.76 2.76
C ALA A 98 -26.06 -27.24 2.43
N GLN A 99 -25.16 -27.91 1.70
CA GLN A 99 -25.17 -29.37 1.50
C GLN A 99 -23.77 -29.96 1.41
N ASP A 100 -22.84 -29.51 2.25
CA ASP A 100 -21.72 -30.34 2.70
C ASP A 100 -21.42 -29.95 4.15
N GLY A 101 -21.77 -30.83 5.09
CA GLY A 101 -21.85 -30.58 6.54
C GLY A 101 -20.53 -30.31 7.27
N ILE A 102 -19.69 -29.41 6.76
CA ILE A 102 -18.44 -28.94 7.38
C ILE A 102 -18.33 -27.42 7.17
N GLY A 103 -19.12 -26.64 7.90
CA GLY A 103 -19.01 -25.17 7.98
C GLY A 103 -18.78 -24.73 9.43
N PRO A 104 -17.97 -23.68 9.70
CA PRO A 104 -17.73 -23.22 11.06
C PRO A 104 -19.02 -22.61 11.62
N ARG A 105 -19.51 -23.16 12.74
CA ARG A 105 -20.70 -22.66 13.44
C ARG A 105 -20.30 -21.43 14.26
N PHE A 106 -20.52 -20.25 13.73
CA PHE A 106 -20.63 -19.04 14.54
C PHE A 106 -22.10 -18.64 14.57
N THR A 107 -22.77 -18.85 15.71
CA THR A 107 -24.16 -18.47 15.94
C THR A 107 -24.20 -17.19 16.76
N THR A 108 -24.79 -16.13 16.19
CA THR A 108 -24.95 -14.79 16.77
C THR A 108 -26.02 -14.73 17.87
N SER A 109 -25.99 -15.63 18.86
CA SER A 109 -26.88 -15.54 20.04
C SER A 109 -26.14 -15.21 21.35
N GLU A 110 -24.91 -14.70 21.28
CA GLU A 110 -24.20 -14.17 22.45
C GLU A 110 -23.70 -12.74 22.19
N VAL A 111 -24.66 -11.82 22.11
CA VAL A 111 -24.50 -10.42 22.54
C VAL A 111 -25.73 -10.01 23.34
#